data_AF-A0A966QE44-F1
#
_entry.id   AF-A0A966QE44-F1
#
_cell.length_a   1.000
_cell.length_b   1.000
_cell.length_c   1.000
_cell.angle_alpha   90.00
_cell.angle_beta   90.00
_cell.angle_gamma   90.00
#
_symmetry.space_group_name_H-M   'P 1'
#
loop_
_entity.id
_entity.type
_entity.pdbx_description
1 polymer ?
#
loop_
_entity_poly.entity_id
_entity_poly.type
_entity_poly.pdbx_seq_one_letter_code
_entity_poly.pdbx_strand_id
1 'polypeptide(L)'
;MAVQLMSLLTVKLTPELEAQLQGRASQEDLTKSELVRRALRAYLAHEPSSASHQSPSALDQVADLVGICTGAPADLASNPEHLVGFGER
;
A
#
# COMPACT_ATOMS: atom_id res chain seq x y z
N MET A 1 -24.08 -7.26 -8.81
CA MET A 1 -22.66 -7.38 -9.17
C MET A 1 -22.33 -6.25 -10.13
N ALA A 2 -21.51 -5.29 -9.74
CA ALA A 2 -21.14 -4.19 -10.62
C ALA A 2 -20.16 -4.71 -11.67
N VAL A 3 -20.54 -4.68 -12.94
CA VAL A 3 -19.61 -4.93 -14.05
C VAL A 3 -18.67 -3.73 -14.10
N GLN A 4 -17.39 -3.95 -13.86
CA GLN A 4 -16.39 -2.91 -13.95
C GLN A 4 -16.26 -2.49 -15.43
N LEU A 5 -16.65 -1.25 -15.75
CA LEU A 5 -16.46 -0.69 -17.08
C LEU A 5 -14.94 -0.55 -17.34
N MET A 6 -14.42 -1.37 -18.25
CA MET A 6 -13.02 -1.30 -18.69
C MET A 6 -12.87 -0.19 -19.74
N SER A 7 -11.95 0.75 -19.51
CA SER A 7 -11.54 1.74 -20.50
C SER A 7 -10.47 1.16 -21.43
N LEU A 8 -10.51 1.55 -22.71
CA LEU A 8 -9.51 1.16 -23.70
C LEU A 8 -8.43 2.23 -23.79
N LEU A 9 -7.16 1.83 -23.64
CA LEU A 9 -5.99 2.67 -23.84
C LEU A 9 -5.11 2.03 -24.92
N THR A 10 -4.81 2.79 -25.98
CA THR A 10 -3.87 2.38 -27.02
C THR A 10 -2.54 3.10 -26.80
N VAL A 11 -1.45 2.35 -26.65
CA VAL A 11 -0.11 2.88 -26.43
C VAL A 11 0.81 2.37 -27.53
N LYS A 12 1.61 3.27 -28.13
CA LYS A 12 2.68 2.88 -29.05
C LYS A 12 3.88 2.39 -28.23
N LEU A 13 4.35 1.19 -28.52
CA LEU A 13 5.53 0.60 -27.89
C LEU A 13 6.67 0.57 -28.92
N THR A 14 7.91 0.78 -28.46
CA THR A 14 9.07 0.47 -29.30
C THR A 14 9.23 -1.05 -29.38
N PRO A 15 9.86 -1.59 -30.44
CA PRO A 15 10.07 -3.03 -30.57
C PRO A 15 10.81 -3.65 -29.39
N GLU A 16 11.78 -2.92 -28.82
CA GLU A 16 12.58 -3.36 -27.67
C GLU A 16 11.73 -3.46 -26.40
N LEU A 17 10.79 -2.54 -26.21
CA LEU A 17 9.89 -2.54 -25.07
C LEU A 17 8.83 -3.64 -25.20
N GLU A 18 8.34 -3.89 -26.41
CA GLU A 18 7.43 -5.01 -26.68
C GLU A 18 8.09 -6.35 -26.39
N ALA A 19 9.34 -6.54 -26.83
CA ALA A 19 10.09 -7.77 -26.57
C ALA A 19 10.30 -8.00 -25.06
N GLN A 20 10.65 -6.95 -24.31
CA GLN A 20 10.79 -7.03 -22.85
C GLN A 20 9.46 -7.34 -22.16
N LEU A 21 8.36 -6.71 -22.59
CA LEU A 21 7.03 -6.94 -22.04
C LEU A 21 6.59 -8.38 -22.28
N GLN A 22 6.81 -8.91 -23.48
CA GLN A 22 6.49 -10.29 -23.83
C GLN A 22 7.32 -11.28 -23.02
N GLY A 23 8.63 -11.02 -22.86
CA GLY A 23 9.52 -11.87 -22.06
C GLY A 23 9.08 -11.98 -20.61
N ARG A 24 8.74 -10.84 -19.98
CA ARG A 24 8.25 -10.83 -18.59
C ARG A 24 6.86 -11.45 -18.44
N ALA A 25 5.96 -11.18 -19.38
CA ALA A 25 4.62 -11.77 -19.40
C ALA A 25 4.70 -13.30 -19.43
N SER A 26 5.57 -13.87 -20.27
CA SER A 26 5.80 -15.32 -20.33
C SER A 26 6.46 -15.91 -19.08
N GLN A 27 7.37 -15.17 -18.42
CA GLN A 27 8.02 -15.64 -17.19
C GLN A 27 7.07 -15.67 -15.99
N GLU A 28 6.10 -14.77 -15.95
CA GLU A 28 5.15 -14.64 -14.83
C GLU A 28 3.80 -15.33 -15.10
N ASP A 29 3.64 -16.04 -16.23
CA ASP A 29 2.36 -16.61 -16.70
C ASP A 29 1.21 -15.59 -16.76
N LEU A 30 1.54 -14.34 -17.13
CA LEU A 30 0.59 -13.23 -17.22
C LEU A 30 0.30 -12.83 -18.66
N THR A 31 -0.89 -12.27 -18.89
CA THR A 31 -1.16 -11.58 -20.16
C THR A 31 -0.45 -10.23 -20.20
N LYS A 32 -0.10 -9.75 -21.40
CA LYS A 32 0.48 -8.41 -21.59
C LYS A 32 -0.37 -7.31 -20.94
N SER A 33 -1.69 -7.38 -21.11
CA SER A 33 -2.61 -6.41 -20.52
C SER A 33 -2.64 -6.46 -19.00
N GLU A 34 -2.53 -7.65 -18.39
CA GLU A 34 -2.46 -7.77 -16.93
C GLU A 34 -1.17 -7.19 -16.39
N LEU A 35 -0.03 -7.51 -17.02
CA LEU A 35 1.26 -6.96 -16.64
C LEU A 35 1.29 -5.43 -16.75
N VAL A 36 0.73 -4.87 -17.84
CA VAL A 36 0.61 -3.41 -18.03
C VAL A 36 -0.29 -2.78 -16.97
N ARG A 37 -1.44 -3.38 -16.65
CA ARG A 37 -2.31 -2.89 -15.56
C ARG A 37 -1.59 -2.91 -14.21
N ARG A 38 -0.82 -3.97 -13.91
CA ARG A 38 -0.05 -4.10 -12.67
C ARG A 38 1.04 -3.03 -12.58
N ALA A 39 1.76 -2.80 -13.68
CA ALA A 39 2.77 -1.75 -13.79
C ALA A 39 2.17 -0.35 -13.64
N LEU A 40 1.04 -0.07 -14.28
CA LEU A 40 0.33 1.22 -14.14
C LEU A 40 -0.13 1.45 -12.71
N ARG A 41 -0.70 0.44 -12.04
CA ARG A 41 -1.09 0.54 -10.63
C ARG A 41 0.12 0.84 -9.73
N ALA A 42 1.23 0.14 -9.96
CA ALA A 42 2.46 0.36 -9.19
C ALA A 42 3.03 1.77 -9.42
N TYR A 43 3.06 2.23 -10.67
CA TYR A 43 3.53 3.57 -11.04
C TYR A 43 2.69 4.68 -10.39
N LEU A 44 1.36 4.57 -10.47
CA LEU A 44 0.44 5.54 -9.85
C LEU A 44 0.46 5.49 -8.32
N ALA A 45 0.70 4.33 -7.72
CA ALA A 45 0.89 4.20 -6.28
C ALA A 45 2.23 4.80 -5.80
N HIS A 46 3.22 4.88 -6.68
CA HIS A 46 4.55 5.44 -6.41
C HIS A 46 4.65 6.92 -6.79
N GLU A 47 3.58 7.57 -7.24
CA GLU A 47 3.60 9.02 -7.36
C GLU A 47 3.88 9.61 -5.97
N PRO A 48 4.98 10.36 -5.77
CA PRO A 48 5.17 11.10 -4.54
C PRO A 48 4.04 12.11 -4.50
N SER A 49 2.99 11.79 -3.74
CA SER A 49 1.82 12.62 -3.60
C SER A 49 2.24 14.05 -3.29
N SER A 50 2.18 14.93 -4.28
CA SER A 50 2.33 16.38 -4.10
C SER A 50 1.15 16.95 -3.29
N ALA A 51 0.21 16.10 -2.86
CA ALA A 51 -0.80 16.39 -1.86
C ALA A 51 -0.52 15.57 -0.58
N SER A 52 -0.01 16.25 0.45
CA SER A 52 -0.01 15.81 1.85
C SER A 52 0.54 14.41 2.14
N HIS A 53 1.88 14.27 2.14
CA HIS A 53 2.53 13.20 2.91
C HIS A 53 2.44 13.51 4.41
N GLN A 54 1.26 13.32 4.99
CA GLN A 54 1.24 12.89 6.38
C GLN A 54 1.57 11.39 6.30
N SER A 55 2.82 11.04 6.58
CA SER A 55 3.15 9.65 6.90
C SER A 55 2.11 9.16 7.89
N PRO A 56 1.47 7.99 7.67
CA PRO A 56 0.44 7.51 8.57
C PRO A 56 1.03 7.51 9.97
N SER A 57 0.34 8.17 10.90
CA SER A 57 0.79 8.26 12.27
C SER A 57 0.92 6.84 12.84
N ALA A 58 1.70 6.66 13.90
CA ALA A 58 1.81 5.36 14.56
C ALA A 58 0.42 4.81 14.96
N LEU A 59 -0.56 5.69 15.24
CA LEU A 59 -1.94 5.35 15.51
C LEU A 59 -2.67 4.78 14.29
N ASP A 60 -2.50 5.38 13.12
CA ASP A 60 -3.15 4.93 11.87
C ASP A 60 -2.71 3.52 11.48
N GLN A 61 -1.48 3.13 11.84
CA GLN A 61 -0.91 1.82 11.53
C GLN A 61 -1.41 0.69 12.43
N VAL A 62 -2.00 1.00 13.59
CA VAL A 62 -2.43 0.01 14.60
C VAL A 62 -3.93 0.09 14.91
N ALA A 63 -4.69 0.83 14.10
CA ALA A 63 -6.12 1.07 14.32
C ALA A 63 -6.96 -0.23 14.30
N ASP A 64 -6.53 -1.23 13.53
CA ASP A 64 -7.12 -2.57 13.47
C ASP A 64 -6.85 -3.43 14.71
N LEU A 65 -5.84 -3.08 15.50
CA LEU A 65 -5.49 -3.74 16.76
C LEU A 65 -6.29 -3.18 17.94
N VAL A 66 -7.10 -2.14 17.74
CA VAL A 66 -7.93 -1.58 18.81
C VAL A 66 -8.99 -2.59 19.24
N GLY A 67 -8.98 -2.97 20.51
CA GLY A 67 -9.96 -3.88 21.12
C GLY A 67 -9.61 -5.36 21.12
N ILE A 68 -8.42 -5.76 20.63
CA ILE A 68 -7.96 -7.16 20.70
C ILE A 68 -7.62 -7.62 22.13
N CYS A 69 -7.20 -6.69 22.99
CA CYS A 69 -6.85 -6.98 24.36
C CYS A 69 -8.10 -6.95 25.25
N THR A 70 -8.60 -8.13 25.62
CA THR A 70 -9.72 -8.29 26.56
C THR A 70 -9.20 -8.75 27.93
N GLY A 71 -9.74 -8.19 29.01
CA GLY A 71 -9.30 -8.53 30.38
C GLY A 71 -8.04 -7.81 30.88
N ALA A 72 -7.61 -6.74 30.21
CA ALA A 72 -6.51 -5.91 30.69
C ALA A 72 -6.95 -5.03 31.90
N PRO A 73 -6.01 -4.68 32.81
CA PRO A 73 -6.24 -3.65 33.82
C PRO A 73 -6.68 -2.32 33.20
N ALA A 74 -7.38 -1.48 33.98
CA ALA A 74 -7.73 -0.13 33.55
C ALA A 74 -6.49 0.66 33.10
N ASP A 75 -6.68 1.61 32.19
CA ASP A 75 -5.61 2.38 31.54
C ASP A 75 -4.53 2.85 32.53
N LEU A 76 -3.33 2.27 32.40
CA LEU A 76 -2.19 2.55 33.26
C LEU A 76 -1.51 3.88 32.91
N ALA A 77 -1.79 4.44 31.72
CA ALA A 77 -1.26 5.75 31.32
C ALA A 77 -1.92 6.90 32.09
N SER A 78 -3.05 6.64 32.74
CA SER A 78 -3.77 7.63 33.55
C SER A 78 -3.13 7.87 34.93
N ASN A 79 -2.23 6.99 35.42
CA ASN A 79 -1.49 7.21 36.67
C ASN A 79 -0.03 7.62 36.38
N PRO A 80 0.36 8.87 36.62
CA PRO A 80 1.70 9.38 36.28
C PRO A 80 2.84 8.68 37.03
N GLU A 81 2.58 7.99 38.15
CA GLU A 81 3.58 7.15 38.83
C GLU A 81 4.05 5.97 37.95
N HIS A 82 3.21 5.46 37.06
CA HIS A 82 3.56 4.36 36.15
C HIS A 82 4.37 4.81 34.92
N LEU A 83 4.50 6.12 34.71
CA LEU A 83 5.27 6.70 33.61
C LEU A 83 6.67 7.18 34.05
N VAL A 84 7.03 7.00 35.33
CA VAL A 84 8.35 7.38 35.85
C VAL A 84 9.44 6.58 35.14
N GLY A 85 10.39 7.28 34.50
CA GLY A 85 11.49 6.68 33.72
C GLY A 85 11.14 6.31 32.28
N PHE A 86 9.90 6.54 31.82
CA PHE A 86 9.52 6.30 30.43
C PHE A 86 10.20 7.31 29.49
N GLY A 87 11.10 6.85 28.63
CA GLY A 87 11.82 7.69 27.66
C GLY A 87 13.18 8.20 28.12
N GLU A 88 13.64 7.84 29.32
CA GLU A 88 15.03 8.06 29.73
C GLU A 88 15.95 7.03 29.02
N ARG A 89 17.10 7.50 28.52
CA ARG A 89 18.03 6.70 27.69
C ARG A 89 19.21 6.19 28.49
#